data_AF-A0ABD3R5P0-F1
#
_entry.id   AF-A0ABD3R5P0-F1
#
_cell.length_a   1.000
_cell.length_b   1.000
_cell.length_c   1.000
_cell.angle_alpha   90.00
_cell.angle_beta   90.00
_cell.angle_gamma   90.00
#
_symmetry.space_group_name_H-M   'P 1'
#
loop_
_entity.id
_entity.type
_entity.pdbx_description
1 polymer ?
#
loop_
_entity_poly.entity_id
_entity_poly.type
_entity_poly.pdbx_seq_one_letter_code
_entity_poly.pdbx_strand_id
1 'polypeptide(L)'
;MTAILERRESESLWGRFCNWITSTENRLYIGWFGISGTFNFMIVFQAEHNILMHPFHMLGVAGVFGGSLFSAMHGSLVTSSLIRETTENESANEGYRFGQEEETYNIVAAHGYFGRLIFQYASFNNSRSLHFFLAAWPVVGIWFTALGISTMAFNLNGSILTNL
;
A
#
# COMPACT_ATOMS: atom_id res chain seq x y z
N MET A 1 50.48 -37.47 -22.53
CA MET A 1 49.67 -37.31 -21.30
C MET A 1 49.81 -35.86 -20.85
N THR A 2 48.96 -34.97 -21.36
CA THR A 2 48.97 -33.53 -21.06
C THR A 2 47.80 -33.25 -20.12
N ALA A 3 48.10 -33.03 -18.84
CA ALA A 3 47.10 -32.65 -17.84
C ALA A 3 46.70 -31.18 -18.07
N ILE A 4 45.43 -30.96 -18.40
CA ILE A 4 44.81 -29.63 -18.45
C ILE A 4 44.69 -29.16 -17.00
N LEU A 5 45.48 -28.16 -16.62
CA LEU A 5 45.31 -27.44 -15.36
C LEU A 5 44.04 -26.61 -15.45
N GLU A 6 42.93 -27.14 -14.94
CA GLU A 6 41.75 -26.34 -14.63
C GLU A 6 42.14 -25.29 -13.57
N ARG A 7 42.46 -24.09 -14.03
CA ARG A 7 42.62 -22.93 -13.16
C ARG A 7 41.22 -22.59 -12.64
N ARG A 8 40.85 -23.18 -11.50
CA ARG A 8 39.75 -22.70 -10.65
C ARG A 8 40.10 -21.28 -10.23
N GLU A 9 39.71 -20.27 -11.01
CA GLU A 9 39.67 -18.91 -10.51
C GLU A 9 38.68 -18.90 -9.35
N SER A 10 39.17 -18.69 -8.14
CA SER A 10 38.31 -18.44 -7.00
C SER A 10 37.58 -17.13 -7.29
N GLU A 11 36.35 -17.21 -7.80
CA GLU A 11 35.52 -16.01 -7.91
C GLU A 11 35.47 -15.34 -6.54
N SER A 12 35.81 -14.04 -6.53
CA SER A 12 35.74 -13.25 -5.29
C SER A 12 34.32 -13.32 -4.73
N LEU A 13 34.16 -13.14 -3.42
CA LEU A 13 32.83 -13.06 -2.81
C LEU A 13 31.95 -12.03 -3.52
N TRP A 14 32.55 -10.95 -4.01
CA TRP A 14 31.92 -9.96 -4.86
C TRP A 14 31.52 -10.52 -6.23
N GLY A 15 32.39 -11.25 -6.92
CA GLY A 15 32.08 -11.92 -8.19
C GLY A 15 30.93 -12.92 -8.06
N ARG A 16 30.93 -13.74 -7.01
CA ARG A 16 29.85 -14.68 -6.70
C ARG A 16 28.54 -13.97 -6.39
N PHE A 17 28.59 -12.86 -5.67
CA PHE A 17 27.42 -12.02 -5.40
C PHE A 17 26.88 -11.38 -6.69
N CYS A 18 27.75 -10.82 -7.53
CA CYS A 18 27.37 -10.26 -8.83
C CYS A 18 26.72 -11.33 -9.73
N ASN A 19 27.33 -12.51 -9.84
CA ASN A 19 26.77 -13.64 -10.59
C ASN A 19 25.43 -14.11 -10.01
N TRP A 20 25.28 -14.08 -8.69
CA TRP A 20 24.02 -14.45 -8.03
C TRP A 20 22.90 -13.41 -8.26
N ILE A 21 23.20 -12.11 -8.17
CA ILE A 21 22.19 -11.06 -8.33
C ILE A 21 21.77 -10.86 -9.79
N THR A 22 22.66 -11.14 -10.75
CA THR A 22 22.37 -11.04 -12.20
C THR A 22 21.93 -12.37 -12.82
N SER A 23 21.93 -13.47 -12.08
CA SER A 23 21.45 -14.76 -12.56
C SER A 23 19.97 -14.69 -12.96
N THR A 24 19.65 -15.17 -14.16
CA THR A 24 18.27 -15.27 -14.68
C THR A 24 17.43 -16.30 -13.92
N GLU A 25 18.07 -17.19 -13.15
CA GLU A 25 17.40 -18.15 -12.26
C GLU A 25 17.01 -17.52 -10.90
N ASN A 26 17.48 -16.30 -10.62
CA ASN A 26 17.16 -15.59 -9.39
C ASN A 26 15.82 -14.83 -9.53
N ARG A 27 14.92 -14.98 -8.55
CA ARG A 27 13.66 -14.22 -8.49
C ARG A 27 13.89 -12.71 -8.45
N LEU A 28 15.04 -12.27 -7.95
CA LEU A 28 15.44 -10.87 -8.00
C LEU A 28 15.54 -10.37 -9.44
N TYR A 29 16.10 -11.15 -10.38
CA TYR A 29 16.23 -10.78 -11.79
C TYR A 29 14.88 -10.47 -12.45
N ILE A 30 13.87 -11.30 -12.20
CA ILE A 30 12.50 -11.08 -12.66
C ILE A 30 11.90 -9.81 -12.00
N GLY A 31 12.17 -9.60 -10.71
CA GLY A 31 11.76 -8.40 -9.98
C GLY A 31 12.38 -7.11 -10.54
N TRP A 32 13.66 -7.13 -10.92
CA TRP A 32 14.35 -5.98 -11.53
C TRP A 32 13.68 -5.53 -12.83
N PHE A 33 13.23 -6.47 -13.68
CA PHE A 33 12.51 -6.14 -14.91
C PHE A 33 11.13 -5.52 -14.65
N GLY A 34 10.40 -6.01 -13.64
CA GLY A 34 9.11 -5.44 -13.25
C GLY A 34 9.23 -4.02 -12.67
N ILE A 35 10.24 -3.80 -11.82
CA ILE A 35 10.51 -2.49 -11.22
C ILE A 35 10.95 -1.49 -12.30
N SER A 36 11.91 -1.88 -13.16
CA SER A 36 12.39 -1.00 -14.22
C SER A 36 11.30 -0.67 -15.24
N GLY A 37 10.46 -1.64 -15.61
CA GLY A 37 9.30 -1.42 -16.49
C GLY A 37 8.27 -0.45 -15.89
N THR A 38 8.01 -0.56 -14.59
CA THR A 38 7.09 0.36 -13.89
C THR A 38 7.63 1.78 -13.88
N PHE A 39 8.90 1.99 -13.52
CA PHE A 39 9.51 3.32 -13.53
C PHE A 39 9.59 3.91 -14.95
N ASN A 40 9.94 3.09 -15.95
CA ASN A 40 9.96 3.53 -17.33
C ASN A 40 8.57 4.01 -17.79
N PHE A 41 7.53 3.21 -17.52
CA PHE A 41 6.15 3.61 -17.78
C PHE A 41 5.82 4.94 -17.11
N MET A 42 6.06 5.09 -15.80
CA MET A 42 5.73 6.31 -15.07
C MET A 42 6.41 7.57 -15.64
N ILE A 43 7.69 7.47 -16.02
CA ILE A 43 8.47 8.61 -16.54
C ILE A 43 7.98 8.99 -17.95
N VAL A 44 7.87 8.01 -18.84
CA VAL A 44 7.42 8.25 -20.22
C VAL A 44 5.98 8.75 -20.24
N PHE A 45 5.11 8.15 -19.42
CA PHE A 45 3.71 8.53 -19.34
C PHE A 45 3.52 9.93 -18.76
N GLN A 46 4.38 10.37 -17.83
CA GLN A 46 4.41 11.76 -17.40
C GLN A 46 4.85 12.71 -18.52
N ALA A 47 5.87 12.34 -19.31
CA ALA A 47 6.34 13.15 -20.42
C ALA A 47 5.29 13.29 -21.54
N GLU A 48 4.55 12.22 -21.85
CA GLU A 48 3.57 12.20 -22.95
C GLU A 48 2.19 12.72 -22.54
N HIS A 49 1.75 12.45 -21.30
CA HIS A 49 0.37 12.72 -20.88
C HIS A 49 0.22 13.71 -19.72
N ASN A 50 1.32 14.17 -19.12
CA ASN A 50 1.30 15.06 -17.95
C ASN A 50 0.38 14.54 -16.82
N ILE A 51 0.46 13.24 -16.53
CA ILE A 51 -0.44 12.53 -15.61
C ILE A 51 -0.53 13.16 -14.22
N LEU A 52 0.56 13.75 -13.70
CA LEU A 52 0.55 14.41 -12.39
C LEU A 52 -0.45 15.57 -12.32
N MET A 53 -0.79 16.18 -13.45
CA MET A 53 -1.77 17.26 -13.56
C MET A 53 -3.19 16.76 -13.92
N HIS A 54 -3.39 15.45 -14.06
CA HIS A 54 -4.70 14.88 -14.38
C HIS A 54 -5.54 14.66 -13.11
N PRO A 55 -6.79 15.15 -13.03
CA PRO A 55 -7.60 15.08 -11.81
C PRO A 55 -7.88 13.64 -11.37
N PHE A 56 -8.05 12.70 -12.31
CA PHE A 56 -8.27 11.30 -11.94
C PHE A 56 -7.03 10.65 -11.30
N HIS A 57 -5.82 11.08 -11.67
CA HIS A 57 -4.61 10.62 -10.98
C HIS A 57 -4.54 11.21 -9.57
N MET A 58 -4.87 12.50 -9.39
CA MET A 58 -4.94 13.13 -8.07
C MET A 58 -5.98 12.47 -7.14
N LEU A 59 -7.16 12.11 -7.67
CA LEU A 59 -8.17 11.33 -6.95
C LEU A 59 -7.64 9.94 -6.55
N GLY A 60 -6.88 9.30 -7.44
CA GLY A 60 -6.13 8.09 -7.15
C GLY A 60 -5.17 8.21 -5.99
N VAL A 61 -4.34 9.26 -6.01
CA VAL A 61 -3.38 9.59 -4.95
C VAL A 61 -4.10 9.83 -3.61
N ALA A 62 -5.22 10.57 -3.62
CA ALA A 62 -6.06 10.76 -2.43
C ALA A 62 -6.67 9.44 -1.93
N GLY A 63 -7.05 8.54 -2.84
CA GLY A 63 -7.52 7.19 -2.54
C GLY A 63 -6.49 6.36 -1.79
N VAL A 64 -5.25 6.29 -2.29
CA VAL A 64 -4.18 5.47 -1.68
C VAL A 64 -3.65 6.08 -0.39
N PHE A 65 -3.43 7.40 -0.34
CA PHE A 65 -2.98 8.06 0.90
C PHE A 65 -4.07 8.06 1.97
N GLY A 66 -5.33 8.30 1.60
CA GLY A 66 -6.43 8.18 2.53
C GLY A 66 -6.62 6.73 2.99
N GLY A 67 -6.52 5.74 2.09
CA GLY A 67 -6.61 4.32 2.44
C GLY A 67 -5.56 3.88 3.45
N SER A 68 -4.29 4.29 3.27
CA SER A 68 -3.23 3.98 4.23
C SER A 68 -3.43 4.70 5.57
N LEU A 69 -3.84 5.97 5.54
CA LEU A 69 -4.20 6.74 6.73
C LEU A 69 -5.34 6.08 7.52
N PHE A 70 -6.44 5.71 6.84
CA PHE A 70 -7.59 5.11 7.50
C PHE A 70 -7.32 3.69 7.99
N SER A 71 -6.45 2.93 7.32
CA SER A 71 -5.97 1.64 7.82
C SER A 71 -5.24 1.80 9.15
N ALA A 72 -4.28 2.72 9.23
CA ALA A 72 -3.54 3.01 10.47
C ALA A 72 -4.46 3.56 11.57
N MET A 73 -5.37 4.47 11.22
CA MET A 73 -6.36 5.03 12.14
C MET A 73 -7.29 3.94 12.70
N HIS A 74 -7.86 3.10 11.84
CA HIS A 74 -8.77 2.04 12.29
C HIS A 74 -8.05 1.03 13.20
N GLY A 75 -6.86 0.56 12.78
CA GLY A 75 -6.06 -0.37 13.59
C GLY A 75 -5.70 0.21 14.97
N SER A 76 -5.31 1.47 15.04
CA SER A 76 -4.98 2.13 16.32
C SER A 76 -6.19 2.36 17.22
N LEU A 77 -7.36 2.71 16.67
CA LEU A 77 -8.60 2.88 17.44
C LEU A 77 -9.14 1.55 17.99
N VAL A 78 -9.09 0.48 17.20
CA VAL A 78 -9.47 -0.86 17.67
C VAL A 78 -8.51 -1.33 18.76
N THR A 79 -7.19 -1.22 18.51
CA THR A 79 -6.17 -1.67 19.48
C THR A 79 -6.23 -0.91 20.81
N SER A 80 -6.52 0.39 20.77
CA SER A 80 -6.63 1.22 21.99
C SER A 80 -7.91 0.99 22.81
N SER A 81 -8.87 0.25 22.28
CA SER A 81 -10.16 -0.01 22.92
C SER A 81 -10.46 -1.50 23.15
N LEU A 82 -9.44 -2.35 23.05
CA LEU A 82 -9.54 -3.78 23.39
C LEU A 82 -10.02 -3.96 24.83
N ILE A 83 -10.94 -4.89 25.02
CA ILE A 83 -11.39 -5.31 26.35
C ILE A 83 -10.29 -6.17 26.96
N ARG A 84 -9.93 -5.91 28.23
CA ARG A 84 -8.85 -6.64 28.90
C ARG A 84 -9.34 -8.03 29.30
N GLU A 85 -8.92 -9.03 28.53
CA GLU A 85 -9.17 -10.46 28.79
C GLU A 85 -7.91 -11.21 29.26
N THR A 86 -6.76 -10.53 29.30
CA THR A 86 -5.46 -11.12 29.64
C THR A 86 -4.73 -10.39 30.76
N THR A 87 -3.72 -11.06 31.30
CA THR A 87 -2.71 -10.55 32.24
C THR A 87 -1.58 -9.83 31.50
N GLU A 88 -0.69 -9.17 32.25
CA GLU A 88 0.41 -8.38 31.68
C GLU A 88 1.57 -9.22 31.13
N ASN A 89 1.62 -10.51 31.51
CA ASN A 89 2.70 -11.43 31.12
C ASN A 89 2.36 -12.26 29.88
N GLU A 90 1.20 -12.04 29.28
CA GLU A 90 0.74 -12.75 28.09
C GLU A 90 0.32 -11.77 26.99
N SER A 91 0.29 -12.22 25.74
CA SER A 91 -0.10 -11.37 24.62
C SER A 91 -1.59 -11.05 24.66
N ALA A 92 -1.95 -9.78 24.44
CA ALA A 92 -3.36 -9.36 24.35
C ALA A 92 -4.14 -10.09 23.23
N ASN A 93 -3.44 -10.60 22.21
CA ASN A 93 -4.07 -11.36 21.12
C ASN A 93 -4.69 -12.68 21.61
N GLU A 94 -4.16 -13.28 22.69
CA GLU A 94 -4.70 -14.51 23.29
C GLU A 94 -6.06 -14.27 23.97
N GLY A 95 -6.42 -13.01 24.21
CA GLY A 95 -7.74 -12.61 24.70
C GLY A 95 -8.86 -12.81 23.69
N TYR A 96 -8.54 -12.86 22.39
CA TYR A 96 -9.52 -13.17 21.34
C TYR A 96 -9.59 -14.67 21.06
N ARG A 97 -10.81 -15.21 21.03
CA ARG A 97 -11.08 -16.59 20.60
C ARG A 97 -11.74 -16.61 19.23
N PHE A 98 -11.18 -17.41 18.33
CA PHE A 98 -11.74 -17.55 16.99
C PHE A 98 -13.18 -18.08 17.04
N GLY A 99 -14.12 -17.30 16.50
CA GLY A 99 -15.55 -17.65 16.45
C GLY A 99 -16.35 -17.25 17.70
N GLN A 100 -15.78 -16.44 18.61
CA GLN A 100 -16.54 -15.86 19.71
C GLN A 100 -17.68 -14.96 19.20
N GLU A 101 -18.79 -14.91 19.95
CA GLU A 101 -19.97 -14.12 19.58
C GLU A 101 -19.84 -12.64 19.99
N GLU A 102 -19.07 -12.36 21.04
CA GLU A 102 -18.91 -11.01 21.59
C GLU A 102 -17.77 -10.24 20.89
N GLU A 103 -17.98 -8.93 20.72
CA GLU A 103 -16.99 -8.01 20.16
C GLU A 103 -15.78 -7.85 21.09
N THR A 104 -14.57 -7.89 20.54
CA THR A 104 -13.31 -7.86 21.32
C THR A 104 -12.90 -6.46 21.79
N TYR A 105 -13.56 -5.42 21.30
CA TYR A 105 -13.22 -4.02 21.59
C TYR A 105 -14.48 -3.18 21.82
N ASN A 106 -14.33 -2.09 22.57
CA ASN A 106 -15.42 -1.19 22.88
C ASN A 106 -15.52 -0.05 21.85
N ILE A 107 -16.41 -0.22 20.86
CA ILE A 107 -16.64 0.79 19.81
C ILE A 107 -17.14 2.14 20.37
N VAL A 108 -17.87 2.16 21.49
CA VAL A 108 -18.35 3.40 22.11
C VAL A 108 -17.19 4.19 22.70
N ALA A 109 -16.23 3.51 23.32
CA ALA A 109 -15.01 4.12 23.82
C ALA A 109 -14.15 4.68 22.67
N ALA A 110 -13.96 3.91 21.60
CA ALA A 110 -13.23 4.35 20.40
C ALA A 110 -13.90 5.57 19.74
N HIS A 111 -15.22 5.52 19.55
CA HIS A 111 -16.00 6.63 19.01
C HIS A 111 -15.88 7.88 19.88
N GLY A 112 -16.00 7.72 21.21
CA GLY A 112 -15.88 8.81 22.17
C GLY A 112 -14.50 9.46 22.18
N TYR A 113 -13.42 8.66 22.07
CA TYR A 113 -12.06 9.18 21.93
C TYR A 113 -11.90 9.98 20.63
N PHE A 114 -12.22 9.38 19.48
CA PHE A 114 -12.01 10.02 18.19
C PHE A 114 -12.91 11.25 17.98
N GLY A 115 -14.16 11.18 18.45
CA GLY A 115 -15.10 12.29 18.40
C GLY A 115 -14.66 13.50 19.25
N ARG A 116 -13.89 13.28 20.33
CA ARG A 116 -13.26 14.36 21.11
C ARG A 116 -11.96 14.87 20.48
N LEU A 117 -11.24 14.02 19.76
CA LEU A 117 -9.98 14.37 19.12
C LEU A 117 -10.17 15.34 17.95
N ILE A 118 -11.20 15.09 17.11
CA ILE A 118 -11.49 15.89 15.92
C ILE A 118 -12.78 16.69 16.14
N PHE A 119 -13.94 16.10 15.84
CA PHE A 119 -15.28 16.64 16.11
C PHE A 119 -16.27 15.46 16.17
N GLN A 120 -17.30 15.54 17.01
CA GLN A 120 -18.19 14.41 17.30
C GLN A 120 -18.89 13.84 16.05
N TYR A 121 -19.31 14.70 15.12
CA TYR A 121 -19.97 14.28 13.88
C TYR A 121 -19.03 13.64 12.85
N ALA A 122 -17.71 13.81 13.00
CA ALA A 122 -16.72 13.21 12.10
C ALA A 122 -16.36 11.76 12.49
N SER A 123 -16.91 11.25 13.59
CA SER A 123 -16.63 9.91 14.10
C SER A 123 -17.77 8.94 13.75
N PHE A 124 -17.42 7.72 13.34
CA PHE A 124 -18.41 6.68 13.06
C PHE A 124 -18.89 6.03 14.36
N ASN A 125 -20.20 5.97 14.57
CA ASN A 125 -20.83 5.22 15.67
C ASN A 125 -21.48 3.91 15.21
N ASN A 126 -21.48 3.63 13.90
CA ASN A 126 -21.98 2.41 13.29
C ASN A 126 -20.84 1.68 12.58
N SER A 127 -20.48 0.50 13.09
CA SER A 127 -19.41 -0.34 12.55
C SER A 127 -19.61 -0.66 11.06
N ARG A 128 -20.84 -0.91 10.61
CA ARG A 128 -21.10 -1.24 9.20
C ARG A 128 -20.79 -0.07 8.26
N SER A 129 -21.16 1.15 8.66
CA SER A 129 -20.84 2.35 7.88
C SER A 129 -19.34 2.63 7.86
N LEU A 130 -18.65 2.41 8.98
CA LEU A 130 -17.19 2.54 9.07
C LEU A 130 -16.51 1.58 8.09
N HIS A 131 -16.82 0.29 8.15
CA HIS A 131 -16.20 -0.72 7.29
C HIS A 131 -16.55 -0.53 5.81
N PHE A 132 -17.78 -0.11 5.51
CA PHE A 132 -18.15 0.29 4.15
C PHE A 132 -17.29 1.46 3.65
N PHE A 133 -17.07 2.49 4.47
CA PHE A 133 -16.20 3.61 4.11
C PHE A 133 -14.74 3.18 3.90
N LEU A 134 -14.20 2.34 4.79
CA LEU A 134 -12.84 1.80 4.68
C LEU A 134 -12.63 1.01 3.38
N ALA A 135 -13.66 0.30 2.91
CA ALA A 135 -13.63 -0.38 1.62
C ALA A 135 -13.80 0.60 0.45
N ALA A 136 -14.79 1.48 0.52
CA ALA A 136 -15.18 2.35 -0.59
C ALA A 136 -14.09 3.37 -0.95
N TRP A 137 -13.44 3.99 0.04
CA TRP A 137 -12.47 5.06 -0.19
C TRP A 137 -11.30 4.66 -1.11
N PRO A 138 -10.49 3.63 -0.79
CA PRO A 138 -9.39 3.23 -1.66
C PRO A 138 -9.89 2.66 -3.00
N VAL A 139 -11.02 1.94 -3.01
CA VAL A 139 -11.58 1.33 -4.24
C VAL A 139 -11.98 2.41 -5.25
N VAL A 140 -12.74 3.41 -4.82
CA VAL A 140 -13.16 4.52 -5.69
C VAL A 140 -11.94 5.30 -6.20
N GLY A 141 -10.95 5.55 -5.36
CA GLY A 141 -9.71 6.20 -5.79
C GLY A 141 -8.99 5.43 -6.89
N ILE A 142 -8.80 4.13 -6.73
CA ILE A 142 -8.15 3.28 -7.75
C ILE A 142 -8.98 3.20 -9.03
N TRP A 143 -10.32 3.17 -8.94
CA TRP A 143 -11.17 3.25 -10.13
C TRP A 143 -10.94 4.52 -10.92
N PHE A 144 -10.82 5.68 -10.27
CA PHE A 144 -10.47 6.92 -10.97
C PHE A 144 -9.08 6.83 -11.61
N THR A 145 -8.05 6.32 -10.93
CA THR A 145 -6.74 6.11 -11.56
C THR A 145 -6.84 5.26 -12.83
N ALA A 146 -7.57 4.14 -12.76
CA ALA A 146 -7.76 3.25 -13.90
C ALA A 146 -8.51 3.93 -15.05
N LEU A 147 -9.56 4.70 -14.75
CA LEU A 147 -10.25 5.53 -15.73
C LEU A 147 -9.32 6.59 -16.34
N GLY A 148 -8.46 7.23 -15.54
CA GLY A 148 -7.48 8.22 -16.02
C GLY A 148 -6.49 7.63 -17.01
N ILE A 149 -5.90 6.47 -16.71
CA ILE A 149 -5.04 5.75 -17.66
C ILE A 149 -5.82 5.39 -18.93
N SER A 150 -7.06 4.93 -18.78
CA SER A 150 -7.92 4.56 -19.91
C SER A 150 -8.26 5.74 -20.83
N THR A 151 -8.47 6.94 -20.28
CA THR A 151 -8.75 8.15 -21.09
C THR A 151 -7.50 8.70 -21.75
N MET A 152 -6.36 8.68 -21.05
CA MET A 152 -5.07 9.12 -21.60
C MET A 152 -4.57 8.19 -22.71
N ALA A 153 -4.99 6.92 -22.74
CA ALA A 153 -4.76 6.03 -23.89
C ALA A 153 -5.38 6.56 -25.21
N PHE A 154 -6.36 7.46 -25.12
CA PHE A 154 -6.95 8.18 -26.25
C PHE A 154 -6.52 9.67 -26.29
N ASN A 155 -5.37 9.99 -25.69
CA ASN A 155 -4.74 11.32 -25.66
C ASN A 155 -5.56 12.43 -24.97
N LEU A 156 -6.48 12.07 -24.06
CA LEU A 156 -7.11 13.01 -23.14
C LEU A 156 -6.20 13.26 -21.92
N ASN A 157 -5.24 14.16 -22.11
CA ASN A 157 -4.10 14.38 -21.20
C ASN A 157 -4.43 15.28 -20.00
N GLY A 158 -3.49 15.35 -19.04
CA GLY A 158 -3.56 16.28 -17.91
C GLY A 158 -3.50 17.74 -18.32
N SER A 159 -3.98 18.63 -17.44
CA SER A 159 -4.08 20.06 -17.71
C SER A 159 -2.71 20.69 -18.04
N ILE A 160 -2.69 21.60 -19.02
CA ILE A 160 -1.52 22.40 -19.40
C ILE A 160 -1.83 23.87 -19.12
N LEU A 161 -1.08 24.51 -18.22
CA LEU A 161 -1.29 25.90 -17.78
C LEU A 161 -0.29 26.89 -18.38
N THR A 162 0.42 26.52 -19.46
CA THR A 162 1.53 27.33 -20.03
C THR A 162 1.09 28.61 -20.77
N ASN A 163 -0.17 29.02 -20.67
CA ASN A 163 -0.70 30.25 -21.30
C ASN A 163 -1.47 31.16 -20.30
N LEU A 164 -1.09 31.13 -19.02
CA LEU A 164 -1.47 32.12 -18.01
C LEU A 164 -0.25 32.94 -17.59
#